data_AF-A0A9E3TX54-F1
#
_entry.id   AF-A0A9E3TX54-F1
#
_cell.length_a   1.000
_cell.length_b   1.000
_cell.length_c   1.000
_cell.angle_alpha   90.00
_cell.angle_beta   90.00
_cell.angle_gamma   90.00
#
_symmetry.space_group_name_H-M   'P 1'
#
loop_
_entity.id
_entity.type
_entity.pdbx_description
1 polymer ?
#
loop_
_entity_poly.entity_id
_entity_poly.type
_entity_poly.pdbx_seq_one_letter_code
_entity_poly.pdbx_strand_id
1 'polypeptide(L)'
;MQSKDVSPKNSLGVSRLEATRQLVDSFSRVPSQWIEELGQARGEYLPLPMWGTLFMPSDSSDVRQIERLLRPIDASGEDEQCLSDAGWQEVADTGIYAIDFDDELLLGIHGAGYNFYDHHWSKLYTALGYRWHTD
;
A
#
# COMPACT_ATOMS: atom_id res chain seq x y z
N MET A 1 40.34 25.27 -31.58
CA MET A 1 40.50 24.96 -30.15
C MET A 1 39.40 25.71 -29.42
N GLN A 2 38.32 24.99 -29.07
CA GLN A 2 37.99 24.52 -27.70
C GLN A 2 37.67 25.71 -26.76
N SER A 3 36.58 25.75 -26.00
CA SER A 3 35.58 24.74 -25.64
C SER A 3 34.27 25.46 -25.33
N LYS A 4 33.12 24.92 -25.77
CA LYS A 4 31.81 25.33 -25.27
C LYS A 4 31.62 24.62 -23.93
N ASP A 5 31.42 25.38 -22.86
CA ASP A 5 30.91 24.86 -21.60
C ASP A 5 29.52 24.28 -21.86
N VAL A 6 29.47 22.96 -22.01
CA VAL A 6 28.23 22.19 -21.98
C VAL A 6 28.04 21.83 -20.51
N SER A 7 27.19 22.59 -19.81
CA SER A 7 26.66 22.15 -18.53
C SER A 7 26.06 20.74 -18.70
N PRO A 8 26.41 19.77 -17.84
CA PRO A 8 25.80 18.46 -17.94
C PRO A 8 24.30 18.61 -17.67
N LYS A 9 23.49 18.15 -18.62
CA LYS A 9 22.07 17.87 -18.36
C LYS A 9 22.05 16.85 -17.23
N ASN A 10 21.65 17.26 -16.03
CA ASN A 10 21.24 16.32 -14.99
C ASN A 10 20.14 15.44 -15.59
N SER A 11 20.45 14.17 -15.87
CA SER A 11 19.43 13.13 -15.98
C SER A 11 18.74 13.09 -14.62
N LEU A 12 17.54 13.67 -14.55
CA LEU A 12 16.73 13.64 -13.33
C LEU A 12 16.20 12.20 -13.18
N GLY A 13 17.03 11.33 -12.59
CA GLY A 13 16.56 10.04 -12.09
C GLY A 13 15.41 10.27 -11.11
N VAL A 14 14.35 9.46 -11.23
CA VAL A 14 13.19 9.53 -10.34
C VAL A 14 13.66 9.15 -8.93
N SER A 15 13.48 10.05 -7.96
CA SER A 15 13.82 9.75 -6.56
C SER A 15 12.97 8.58 -6.05
N ARG A 16 13.48 7.81 -5.07
CA ARG A 16 12.73 6.71 -4.45
C ARG A 16 11.35 7.14 -3.94
N LEU A 17 11.26 8.33 -3.36
CA LEU A 17 10.00 8.90 -2.88
C LEU A 17 9.03 9.16 -4.03
N GLU A 18 9.52 9.69 -5.14
CA GLU A 18 8.71 9.97 -6.34
C GLU A 18 8.19 8.68 -6.98
N ALA A 19 9.03 7.65 -7.10
CA ALA A 19 8.61 6.34 -7.62
C ALA A 19 7.59 5.66 -6.70
N THR A 20 7.78 5.78 -5.38
CA THR A 20 6.81 5.26 -4.40
C THR A 20 5.47 6.01 -4.49
N ARG A 21 5.50 7.33 -4.71
CA ARG A 21 4.28 8.13 -4.94
C ARG A 21 3.55 7.69 -6.20
N GLN A 22 4.27 7.49 -7.30
CA GLN A 22 3.68 7.01 -8.55
C GLN A 22 2.97 5.66 -8.37
N LEU A 23 3.55 4.74 -7.59
CA LEU A 23 2.88 3.49 -7.22
C LEU A 23 1.57 3.77 -6.48
N VAL A 24 1.61 4.55 -5.40
CA VAL A 24 0.41 4.82 -4.57
C VAL A 24 -0.65 5.62 -5.34
N ASP A 25 -0.25 6.53 -6.23
CA ASP A 25 -1.16 7.30 -7.07
C ASP A 25 -1.86 6.46 -8.14
N SER A 26 -1.35 5.25 -8.44
CA SER A 26 -2.04 4.27 -9.29
C SER A 26 -3.18 3.53 -8.57
N PHE A 27 -3.23 3.63 -7.24
CA PHE A 27 -4.25 2.97 -6.43
C PHE A 27 -5.48 3.86 -6.29
N SER A 28 -6.66 3.26 -6.34
CA SER A 28 -7.89 3.96 -5.97
C SER A 28 -7.92 4.17 -4.46
N ARG A 29 -8.30 5.37 -4.03
CA ARG A 29 -8.45 5.72 -2.61
C ARG A 29 -9.91 5.54 -2.22
N VAL A 30 -10.17 4.63 -1.28
CA VAL A 30 -11.51 4.29 -0.82
C VAL A 30 -11.68 4.85 0.59
N PRO A 31 -12.60 5.80 0.84
CA PRO A 31 -12.90 6.24 2.20
C PRO A 31 -13.35 5.05 3.06
N SER A 32 -12.76 4.89 4.25
CA SER A 32 -13.12 3.77 5.16
C SER A 32 -14.61 3.73 5.47
N GLN A 33 -15.23 4.91 5.62
CA GLN A 33 -16.67 5.07 5.85
C GLN A 33 -17.52 4.39 4.77
N TRP A 34 -17.09 4.35 3.51
CA TRP A 34 -17.85 3.66 2.46
C TRP A 34 -17.89 2.15 2.68
N ILE A 35 -16.78 1.57 3.13
CA ILE A 35 -16.70 0.15 3.45
C ILE A 35 -17.54 -0.17 4.70
N GLU A 36 -17.51 0.71 5.71
CA GLU A 36 -18.35 0.58 6.90
C GLU A 36 -19.85 0.63 6.56
N GLU A 37 -20.27 1.60 5.73
CA GLU A 37 -21.66 1.74 5.28
C GLU A 37 -22.11 0.54 4.44
N LEU A 38 -21.26 0.02 3.55
CA LEU A 38 -21.53 -1.19 2.77
C LEU A 38 -21.67 -2.42 3.67
N GLY A 39 -20.77 -2.60 4.63
CA GLY A 39 -20.86 -3.67 5.63
C GLY A 39 -22.17 -3.59 6.41
N GLN A 40 -22.50 -2.42 6.95
CA GLN A 40 -23.75 -2.20 7.68
C GLN A 40 -24.99 -2.51 6.84
N ALA A 41 -25.01 -2.09 5.57
CA ALA A 41 -26.10 -2.39 4.66
C ALA A 41 -26.27 -3.90 4.38
N ARG A 42 -25.18 -4.67 4.48
CA ARG A 42 -25.15 -6.14 4.34
C ARG A 42 -25.38 -6.88 5.67
N GLY A 43 -25.46 -6.16 6.80
CA GLY A 43 -25.54 -6.76 8.14
C GLY A 43 -24.21 -7.36 8.62
N GLU A 44 -23.10 -6.91 8.02
CA GLU A 44 -21.74 -7.35 8.29
C GLU A 44 -20.98 -6.25 9.04
N TYR A 45 -20.06 -6.66 9.91
CA TYR A 45 -19.10 -5.76 10.53
C TYR A 45 -17.70 -6.15 10.11
N LEU A 46 -16.99 -5.23 9.46
CA LEU A 46 -15.60 -5.40 9.07
C LEU A 46 -14.74 -4.44 9.89
N PRO A 47 -13.94 -4.92 10.86
CA PRO A 47 -12.94 -4.07 11.51
C PRO A 47 -11.93 -3.61 10.47
N LEU A 48 -11.64 -2.30 10.47
CA LEU A 48 -10.72 -1.70 9.50
C LEU A 48 -9.39 -1.36 10.18
N PRO A 49 -8.24 -1.61 9.50
CA PRO A 49 -6.92 -1.25 10.04
C PRO A 49 -6.72 0.27 10.15
N MET A 50 -7.59 1.11 9.57
CA MET A 50 -7.55 2.57 9.78
C MET A 50 -8.90 3.26 9.62
N TRP A 51 -8.99 4.43 10.25
CA TRP A 51 -10.22 5.25 10.31
C TRP A 51 -10.34 6.25 9.15
N GLY A 52 -9.58 6.09 8.05
CA GLY A 52 -9.45 7.13 7.02
C GLY A 52 -9.61 6.65 5.58
N THR A 53 -8.61 5.93 5.05
CA THR A 53 -8.53 5.66 3.62
C THR A 53 -7.90 4.30 3.36
N LEU A 54 -8.64 3.42 2.70
CA LEU A 54 -8.14 2.18 2.14
C LEU A 54 -7.65 2.43 0.71
N PHE A 55 -6.85 1.51 0.20
CA PHE A 55 -6.26 1.59 -1.12
C PHE A 55 -6.59 0.33 -1.92
N MET A 56 -6.99 0.51 -3.17
CA MET A 56 -7.34 -0.59 -4.06
C MET A 56 -6.41 -0.53 -5.29
N PRO A 57 -5.44 -1.45 -5.41
CA PRO A 57 -4.56 -1.52 -6.57
C PRO A 57 -5.37 -1.82 -7.83
N SER A 58 -5.08 -1.10 -8.91
CA SER A 58 -5.79 -1.28 -10.19
C SER A 58 -5.02 -2.14 -11.20
N ASP A 59 -3.70 -2.27 -11.04
CA ASP A 59 -2.88 -3.11 -11.91
C ASP A 59 -2.93 -4.58 -11.47
N SER A 60 -3.35 -5.47 -12.38
CA SER A 60 -3.49 -6.89 -12.07
C SER A 60 -2.17 -7.59 -11.73
N SER A 61 -1.02 -7.06 -12.18
CA SER A 61 0.30 -7.60 -11.82
C SER A 61 0.69 -7.18 -10.41
N ASP A 62 0.36 -5.96 -9.99
CA ASP A 62 0.51 -5.53 -8.60
C ASP A 62 -0.38 -6.37 -7.68
N VAL A 63 -1.67 -6.54 -8.00
CA VAL A 63 -2.60 -7.38 -7.23
C VAL A 63 -2.01 -8.79 -7.03
N ARG A 64 -1.65 -9.48 -8.12
CA ARG A 64 -1.06 -10.83 -8.04
C ARG A 64 0.24 -10.90 -7.25
N GLN A 65 1.05 -9.83 -7.27
CA GLN A 65 2.28 -9.80 -6.51
C GLN A 65 2.02 -9.54 -5.03
N ILE A 66 1.07 -8.67 -4.69
CA ILE A 66 0.65 -8.43 -3.31
C ILE A 66 0.05 -9.71 -2.71
N GLU A 67 -0.82 -10.41 -3.45
CA GLU A 67 -1.40 -11.69 -3.02
C GLU A 67 -0.34 -12.73 -2.64
N ARG A 68 0.78 -12.79 -3.39
CA ARG A 68 1.91 -13.69 -3.10
C ARG A 68 2.70 -13.29 -1.86
N LEU A 69 2.57 -12.05 -1.41
CA LEU A 69 3.21 -11.52 -0.20
C LEU A 69 2.32 -11.67 1.04
N LEU A 70 1.06 -12.10 0.88
CA LEU A 70 0.12 -12.25 1.99
C LEU A 70 0.57 -13.33 2.95
N ARG A 71 0.51 -13.00 4.24
CA ARG A 71 0.76 -13.91 5.34
C ARG A 71 -0.25 -13.67 6.47
N PRO A 72 -0.51 -14.67 7.33
CA PRO A 72 -1.32 -14.46 8.52
C PRO A 72 -0.79 -13.30 9.38
N ILE A 73 -1.70 -12.55 10.01
CA ILE A 73 -1.34 -11.50 10.97
C ILE A 73 -0.72 -12.16 12.21
N ASP A 74 0.37 -11.60 12.72
CA ASP A 74 0.88 -11.95 14.05
C ASP A 74 0.00 -11.29 15.13
N ALA A 75 -1.07 -11.98 15.51
CA ALA A 75 -2.11 -11.51 16.42
C ALA A 75 -1.65 -11.45 17.89
N SER A 76 -0.65 -10.61 18.15
CA SER A 76 -0.08 -10.41 19.49
C SER A 76 -0.88 -9.43 20.36
N GLY A 77 -1.81 -8.67 19.77
CA GLY A 77 -2.71 -7.72 20.43
C GLY A 77 -4.18 -7.92 20.06
N GLU A 78 -5.07 -7.24 20.81
CA GLU A 78 -6.54 -7.34 20.60
C GLU A 78 -6.97 -6.80 19.24
N ASP A 79 -6.37 -5.70 18.77
CA ASP A 79 -6.67 -5.11 17.48
C ASP A 79 -6.22 -6.02 16.32
N GLU A 80 -5.00 -6.55 16.38
CA GLU A 80 -4.46 -7.49 15.40
C GLU A 80 -5.27 -8.79 15.36
N GLN A 81 -5.72 -9.28 16.52
CA GLN A 81 -6.61 -10.44 16.60
C GLN A 81 -7.96 -10.14 15.92
N CYS A 82 -8.54 -8.96 16.17
CA CYS A 82 -9.81 -8.56 15.54
C CYS A 82 -9.70 -8.48 14.01
N LEU A 83 -8.59 -7.95 13.49
CA LEU A 83 -8.32 -7.92 12.06
C LEU A 83 -8.13 -9.33 11.48
N SER A 84 -7.37 -10.18 12.18
CA SER A 84 -7.13 -11.58 11.77
C SER A 84 -8.43 -12.38 11.70
N ASP A 85 -9.29 -12.25 12.72
CA ASP A 85 -10.59 -12.92 12.79
C ASP A 85 -11.53 -12.47 11.66
N ALA A 86 -11.39 -11.23 11.20
CA ALA A 86 -12.13 -10.68 10.07
C ALA A 86 -11.57 -11.05 8.70
N GLY A 87 -10.45 -11.79 8.65
CA GLY A 87 -9.85 -12.26 7.40
C GLY A 87 -8.78 -11.33 6.81
N TRP A 88 -8.36 -10.29 7.52
CA TRP A 88 -7.21 -9.50 7.10
C TRP A 88 -5.91 -10.31 7.18
N GLN A 89 -4.99 -10.01 6.28
CA GLN A 89 -3.66 -10.60 6.19
C GLN A 89 -2.61 -9.51 6.13
N GLU A 90 -1.38 -9.78 6.57
CA GLU A 90 -0.26 -8.86 6.39
C GLU A 90 0.35 -9.00 5.00
N VAL A 91 0.76 -7.88 4.40
CA VAL A 91 1.54 -7.84 3.17
C VAL A 91 3.03 -7.83 3.53
N ALA A 92 3.64 -9.01 3.71
CA ALA A 92 5.04 -9.15 4.14
C ALA A 92 5.38 -8.23 5.35
N ASP A 93 6.64 -7.76 5.46
CA ASP A 93 7.08 -6.86 6.55
C ASP A 93 6.81 -5.38 6.26
N THR A 94 5.73 -5.06 5.53
CA THR A 94 5.41 -3.69 5.14
C THR A 94 4.60 -2.94 6.19
N GLY A 95 3.88 -3.64 7.06
CA GLY A 95 2.87 -3.05 7.97
C GLY A 95 1.59 -2.61 7.26
N ILE A 96 1.36 -3.12 6.05
CA ILE A 96 0.11 -2.99 5.30
C ILE A 96 -0.68 -4.28 5.50
N TYR A 97 -1.98 -4.13 5.73
CA TYR A 97 -2.95 -5.21 5.78
C TYR A 97 -3.72 -5.28 4.47
N ALA A 98 -4.13 -6.48 4.08
CA ALA A 98 -4.89 -6.76 2.89
C ALA A 98 -6.08 -7.68 3.19
N ILE A 99 -7.19 -7.45 2.50
CA ILE A 99 -8.37 -8.31 2.53
C ILE A 99 -8.99 -8.37 1.13
N ASP A 100 -9.55 -9.52 0.79
CA ASP A 100 -10.47 -9.65 -0.35
C ASP A 100 -11.84 -9.12 0.06
N PHE A 101 -12.35 -8.13 -0.65
CA PHE A 101 -13.65 -7.54 -0.41
C PHE A 101 -14.37 -7.31 -1.74
N ASP A 102 -15.44 -8.07 -1.98
CA ASP A 102 -16.26 -7.98 -3.19
C ASP A 102 -15.44 -8.23 -4.48
N ASP A 103 -14.61 -9.29 -4.45
CA ASP A 103 -13.68 -9.68 -5.52
C ASP A 103 -12.56 -8.66 -5.80
N GLU A 104 -12.38 -7.68 -4.92
CA GLU A 104 -11.34 -6.64 -5.02
C GLU A 104 -10.38 -6.69 -3.83
N LEU A 105 -9.10 -6.44 -4.09
CA LEU A 105 -8.07 -6.39 -3.05
C LEU A 105 -8.05 -5.01 -2.38
N LEU A 106 -8.43 -4.94 -1.11
CA LEU A 106 -8.33 -3.73 -0.29
C LEU A 106 -7.09 -3.76 0.59
N LEU A 107 -6.37 -2.65 0.63
CA LEU A 107 -5.19 -2.42 1.47
C LEU A 107 -5.47 -1.36 2.53
N GLY A 108 -4.95 -1.56 3.73
CA GLY A 108 -4.99 -0.57 4.81
C GLY A 108 -3.74 -0.58 5.68
N ILE A 109 -3.50 0.49 6.42
CA ILE A 109 -2.33 0.65 7.28
C ILE A 109 -2.79 0.94 8.70
N HIS A 110 -2.36 0.16 9.68
CA HIS A 110 -2.63 0.46 11.08
C HIS A 110 -1.63 1.50 11.62
N GLY A 111 -2.10 2.72 11.86
CA GLY A 111 -1.29 3.79 12.45
C GLY A 111 -1.77 5.21 12.12
N ALA A 112 -1.24 6.19 12.85
CA ALA A 112 -1.48 7.61 12.64
C ALA A 112 -0.28 8.47 13.05
N GLY A 113 -0.14 9.66 12.44
CA GLY A 113 0.81 10.68 12.91
C GLY A 113 2.26 10.55 12.40
N TYR A 114 2.51 9.78 11.35
CA TYR A 114 3.84 9.66 10.71
C TYR A 114 3.75 9.52 9.19
N ASN A 115 4.90 9.55 8.50
CA ASN A 115 4.94 9.46 7.04
C ASN A 115 4.76 8.02 6.55
N PHE A 116 3.57 7.69 6.04
CA PHE A 116 3.27 6.36 5.51
C PHE A 116 4.09 5.99 4.27
N TYR A 117 4.58 6.97 3.50
CA TYR A 117 5.45 6.69 2.36
C TYR A 117 6.75 6.04 2.79
N ASP A 118 7.38 6.58 3.83
CA ASP A 118 8.68 6.07 4.29
C ASP A 118 8.52 4.73 5.01
N HIS A 119 7.47 4.59 5.83
CA HIS A 119 7.30 3.45 6.73
C HIS A 119 6.59 2.23 6.10
N HIS A 120 5.74 2.43 5.10
CA HIS A 120 4.90 1.38 4.52
C HIS A 120 5.06 1.28 3.00
N TRP A 121 4.74 2.36 2.26
CA TRP A 121 4.69 2.29 0.80
C TRP A 121 6.06 2.03 0.17
N SER A 122 7.13 2.59 0.74
CA SER A 122 8.50 2.34 0.25
C SER A 122 8.94 0.89 0.46
N LYS A 123 8.39 0.21 1.48
CA LYS A 123 8.61 -1.22 1.74
C LYS A 123 7.81 -2.06 0.76
N LEU A 124 6.55 -1.71 0.51
CA LEU A 124 5.73 -2.37 -0.51
C LEU A 124 6.38 -2.28 -1.88
N TYR A 125 6.79 -1.08 -2.30
CA TYR A 125 7.51 -0.86 -3.56
C TYR A 125 8.72 -1.79 -3.70
N THR A 126 9.48 -1.96 -2.62
CA THR A 126 10.64 -2.86 -2.58
C THR A 126 10.22 -4.33 -2.63
N ALA A 127 9.16 -4.72 -1.91
CA ALA A 127 8.63 -6.07 -1.86
C ALA A 127 8.04 -6.53 -3.21
N LEU A 128 7.48 -5.61 -3.99
CA LEU A 128 7.04 -5.82 -5.38
C LEU A 128 8.23 -5.96 -6.36
N GLY A 129 9.47 -5.87 -5.88
CA GLY A 129 10.66 -6.03 -6.71
C GLY A 129 10.92 -4.86 -7.66
N TYR A 130 10.20 -3.75 -7.51
CA TYR A 130 10.45 -2.55 -8.30
C TYR A 130 11.82 -1.98 -7.99
N ARG A 131 12.53 -1.58 -9.06
CA ARG A 131 13.83 -0.93 -8.97
C ARG A 131 13.67 0.52 -9.38
N TRP A 132 14.33 1.42 -8.67
CA TRP A 132 14.49 2.78 -9.16
C TRP A 132 15.51 2.77 -10.31
N HIS A 133 15.24 3.55 -11.35
CA HIS A 133 16.25 3.87 -12.34
C HIS A 133 17.12 5.00 -11.77
N THR A 134 18.18 4.63 -11.06
CA THR A 134 19.31 5.54 -10.82
C THR A 134 20.29 5.36 -11.96
N ASP A 135 20.40 6.37 -12.82
CA ASP A 135 21.62 6.62 -13.59
C ASP A 135 22.64 7.34 -12.70
#